data_AF-A0A7L4Q995-F1
#
_entry.id   AF-A0A7L4Q995-F1
#
_cell.length_a   1.000
_cell.length_b   1.000
_cell.length_c   1.000
_cell.angle_alpha   90.00
_cell.angle_beta   90.00
_cell.angle_gamma   90.00
#
_symmetry.space_group_name_H-M   'P 1'
#
loop_
_entity.id
_entity.type
_entity.pdbx_description
1 polymer ?
#
loop_
_entity_poly.entity_id
_entity_poly.type
_entity_poly.pdbx_seq_one_letter_code
_entity_poly.pdbx_strand_id
1 'polypeptide(L)'
;MKSLKDLIPDDRRRWLLSKLERIMNRIEQDDLPMVISEVYLFGSFLKDEEVPNDIDILILYDSNKTAEMYEHTDSSGKTRWMMWDLRTSPSRLRGCLKKNSERSIDLNICPTLEAFQNDLEYEMDIWLSIWTPEDRDWKSRLFSHFLSLRE
;
A
#
# COMPACT_ATOMS: atom_id res chain seq x y z
N MET A 1 26.41 3.77 0.37
CA MET A 1 25.13 3.40 1.00
C MET A 1 24.67 2.11 0.35
N LYS A 2 24.37 1.04 1.13
CA LYS A 2 23.78 -0.19 0.55
C LYS A 2 22.33 0.13 0.14
N SER A 3 21.92 -0.32 -1.05
CA SER A 3 20.56 -0.14 -1.56
C SER A 3 19.61 -1.19 -0.99
N LEU A 4 18.31 -0.91 -0.91
CA LEU A 4 17.28 -1.92 -0.58
C LEU A 4 17.40 -3.18 -1.45
N LYS A 5 17.77 -2.99 -2.72
CA LYS A 5 17.96 -4.06 -3.70
C LYS A 5 19.14 -4.98 -3.35
N ASP A 6 20.14 -4.46 -2.65
CA ASP A 6 21.33 -5.21 -2.23
C ASP A 6 21.04 -6.03 -0.96
N LEU A 7 20.10 -5.58 -0.13
CA LEU A 7 19.63 -6.35 1.03
C LEU A 7 18.69 -7.47 0.62
N ILE A 8 17.80 -7.26 -0.34
CA ILE A 8 16.84 -8.28 -0.75
C ILE A 8 17.52 -9.28 -1.70
N PRO A 9 17.73 -10.55 -1.27
CA PRO A 9 18.59 -11.49 -2.00
C PRO A 9 17.86 -12.16 -3.17
N ASP A 10 16.53 -12.26 -3.09
CA ASP A 10 15.73 -12.99 -4.06
C ASP A 10 15.00 -12.07 -5.05
N ASP A 11 15.01 -12.48 -6.33
CA ASP A 11 14.46 -11.72 -7.44
C ASP A 11 12.94 -11.55 -7.35
N ARG A 12 12.22 -12.48 -6.70
CA ARG A 12 10.78 -12.35 -6.47
C ARG A 12 10.50 -11.19 -5.52
N ARG A 13 11.21 -11.11 -4.40
CA ARG A 13 11.02 -10.04 -3.42
C ARG A 13 11.43 -8.67 -4.01
N ARG A 14 12.49 -8.61 -4.83
CA ARG A 14 12.84 -7.38 -5.59
C ARG A 14 11.74 -6.98 -6.58
N TRP A 15 11.15 -7.94 -7.27
CA TRP A 15 10.04 -7.69 -8.19
C TRP A 15 8.81 -7.16 -7.45
N LEU A 16 8.44 -7.76 -6.31
CA LEU A 16 7.36 -7.27 -5.45
C LEU A 16 7.64 -5.86 -4.93
N LEU A 17 8.88 -5.57 -4.52
CA LEU A 17 9.28 -4.23 -4.11
C LEU A 17 9.09 -3.20 -5.23
N SER A 18 9.38 -3.55 -6.49
CA SER A 18 9.14 -2.64 -7.62
C SER A 18 7.65 -2.32 -7.81
N LYS A 19 6.76 -3.27 -7.43
CA LYS A 19 5.32 -3.05 -7.44
C LYS A 19 4.89 -2.14 -6.30
N LEU A 20 5.43 -2.36 -5.10
CA LEU A 20 5.21 -1.47 -3.96
C LEU A 20 5.67 -0.05 -4.29
N GLU A 21 6.85 0.12 -4.86
CA GLU A 21 7.38 1.44 -5.26
C GLU A 21 6.42 2.16 -6.22
N ARG A 22 5.83 1.43 -7.18
CA ARG A 22 4.81 2.01 -8.08
C ARG A 22 3.56 2.49 -7.32
N ILE A 23 3.12 1.75 -6.30
CA ILE A 23 1.97 2.10 -5.47
C ILE A 23 2.30 3.31 -4.59
N MET A 24 3.44 3.29 -3.91
CA MET A 24 3.88 4.37 -3.03
C MET A 24 4.09 5.67 -3.80
N ASN A 25 4.72 5.63 -4.98
CA ASN A 25 4.86 6.80 -5.84
C ASN A 25 3.50 7.41 -6.21
N ARG A 26 2.44 6.58 -6.32
CA ARG A 26 1.10 7.06 -6.60
C ARG A 26 0.43 7.66 -5.37
N ILE A 27 0.69 7.13 -4.18
CA ILE A 27 0.22 7.69 -2.91
C ILE A 27 0.89 9.05 -2.66
N GLU A 28 2.21 9.14 -2.86
CA GLU A 28 2.99 10.36 -2.64
C GLU A 28 2.71 11.50 -3.62
N GLN A 29 2.03 11.22 -4.74
CA GLN A 29 1.56 12.26 -5.67
C GLN A 29 0.42 13.11 -5.11
N ASP A 30 -0.20 12.69 -3.98
CA ASP A 30 -1.28 13.40 -3.29
C ASP A 30 -2.47 13.76 -4.23
N ASP A 31 -2.64 13.04 -5.34
CA ASP A 31 -3.70 13.23 -6.35
C ASP A 31 -4.74 12.10 -6.32
N LEU A 32 -4.78 11.37 -5.21
CA LEU A 32 -5.75 10.33 -4.96
C LEU A 32 -7.08 10.94 -4.47
N PRO A 33 -8.22 10.32 -4.81
CA PRO A 33 -9.54 10.77 -4.35
C PRO A 33 -9.75 10.61 -2.83
N MET A 34 -8.86 9.90 -2.15
CA MET A 34 -8.90 9.66 -0.71
C MET A 34 -7.65 10.22 -0.05
N VAL A 35 -7.84 10.80 1.14
CA VAL A 35 -6.73 11.21 1.98
C VAL A 35 -6.21 9.98 2.70
N ILE A 36 -5.05 9.50 2.26
CA ILE A 36 -4.38 8.35 2.88
C ILE A 36 -3.79 8.81 4.21
N SER A 37 -4.17 8.13 5.30
CA SER A 37 -3.64 8.42 6.63
C SER A 37 -2.42 7.58 6.93
N GLU A 38 -2.41 6.30 6.56
CA GLU A 38 -1.32 5.38 6.89
C GLU A 38 -1.21 4.25 5.86
N VAL A 39 0.00 3.72 5.67
CA VAL A 39 0.22 2.50 4.89
C VAL A 39 1.01 1.50 5.72
N TYR A 40 0.51 0.28 5.77
CA TYR A 40 1.14 -0.86 6.42
C TYR A 40 1.46 -1.95 5.42
N LEU A 41 2.52 -2.69 5.71
CA LEU A 41 2.75 -4.02 5.17
C LEU A 41 2.52 -5.06 6.25
N PHE A 42 2.13 -6.25 5.83
CA PHE A 42 2.00 -7.42 6.69
C PHE A 42 2.26 -8.71 5.90
N GLY A 43 2.20 -9.85 6.58
CA GLY A 43 2.30 -11.15 5.94
C GLY A 43 3.74 -11.58 5.55
N SER A 44 3.82 -12.58 4.67
CA SER A 44 5.07 -13.31 4.37
C SER A 44 6.17 -12.44 3.75
N PHE A 45 5.80 -11.35 3.07
CA PHE A 45 6.75 -10.40 2.48
C PHE A 45 7.72 -9.81 3.51
N LEU A 46 7.27 -9.63 4.75
CA LEU A 46 8.07 -9.07 5.83
C LEU A 46 8.94 -10.09 6.57
N LYS A 47 8.86 -11.39 6.25
CA LYS A 47 9.63 -12.46 6.89
C LYS A 47 10.89 -12.77 6.09
N ASP A 48 12.01 -13.12 6.72
CA ASP A 48 13.25 -13.45 5.98
C ASP A 48 13.29 -14.92 5.53
N GLU A 49 12.57 -15.80 6.22
CA GLU A 49 12.66 -17.25 6.07
C GLU A 49 11.93 -17.81 4.83
N GLU A 50 11.08 -17.02 4.18
CA GLU A 50 10.26 -17.45 3.04
C GLU A 50 10.44 -16.52 1.82
N VAL A 51 10.47 -17.12 0.62
CA VAL A 51 10.32 -16.37 -0.63
C VAL A 51 8.85 -15.97 -0.77
N PRO A 52 8.51 -14.68 -0.68
CA PRO A 52 7.12 -14.27 -0.67
C PRO A 52 6.46 -14.44 -2.04
N ASN A 53 5.25 -14.96 -2.07
CA ASN A 53 4.46 -15.09 -3.29
C ASN A 53 3.83 -13.75 -3.71
N ASP A 54 3.47 -12.94 -2.73
CA ASP A 54 2.72 -11.70 -2.84
C ASP A 54 3.20 -10.68 -1.81
N ILE A 55 2.59 -9.50 -1.85
CA ILE A 55 2.76 -8.46 -0.84
C ILE A 55 1.38 -8.05 -0.35
N ASP A 56 1.17 -8.17 0.96
CA ASP A 56 -0.04 -7.69 1.62
C ASP A 56 0.17 -6.25 2.08
N ILE A 57 -0.73 -5.37 1.64
CA ILE A 57 -0.67 -3.94 1.89
C ILE A 57 -2.00 -3.51 2.49
N LEU A 58 -1.97 -2.88 3.66
CA LEU A 58 -3.13 -2.19 4.22
C LEU A 58 -2.96 -0.68 4.02
N ILE A 59 -3.98 -0.05 3.47
CA ILE A 59 -4.06 1.39 3.32
C ILE A 59 -5.21 1.90 4.19
N LEU A 60 -4.87 2.76 5.14
CA LEU A 60 -5.84 3.49 5.94
C LEU A 60 -6.15 4.83 5.27
N TYR A 61 -7.41 5.23 5.30
CA TYR A 61 -7.84 6.52 4.79
C TYR A 61 -8.65 7.30 5.83
N ASP A 62 -8.54 8.62 5.79
CA ASP A 62 -9.36 9.51 6.62
C ASP A 62 -10.73 9.72 5.95
N SER A 63 -11.75 9.03 6.47
CA SER A 63 -13.12 9.12 5.95
C SER A 63 -13.74 10.51 6.09
N ASN A 64 -13.29 11.32 7.05
CA ASN A 64 -13.81 12.67 7.29
C ASN A 64 -13.20 13.70 6.32
N LYS A 65 -12.01 13.42 5.77
CA LYS A 65 -11.32 14.30 4.82
C LYS A 65 -11.40 13.82 3.37
N THR A 66 -11.96 12.64 3.15
CA THR A 66 -12.14 12.08 1.81
C THR A 66 -13.17 12.91 1.04
N ALA A 67 -12.81 13.35 -0.16
CA ALA A 67 -13.66 14.21 -0.96
C ALA A 67 -14.89 13.44 -1.49
N GLU A 68 -16.09 14.00 -1.32
CA GLU A 68 -17.33 13.43 -1.89
C GLU A 68 -17.35 13.52 -3.42
N MET A 69 -16.55 14.43 -4.00
CA MET A 69 -16.36 14.56 -5.44
C MET A 69 -14.90 14.83 -5.76
N TYR A 70 -14.41 14.24 -6.84
CA TYR A 70 -13.03 14.44 -7.31
C TYR A 70 -12.97 14.56 -8.83
N GLU A 71 -11.92 15.22 -9.30
CA GLU A 71 -11.64 15.35 -10.72
C GLU A 71 -10.80 14.16 -11.20
N HIS A 72 -11.25 13.47 -12.25
CA HIS A 72 -10.56 12.33 -12.83
C HIS A 72 -10.28 12.58 -14.31
N THR A 73 -9.00 12.47 -14.68
CA THR A 73 -8.55 12.49 -16.08
C THR A 73 -8.27 11.06 -16.53
N ASP A 74 -9.00 10.60 -17.56
CA ASP A 74 -8.81 9.26 -18.10
C ASP A 74 -7.58 9.17 -19.02
N SER A 75 -7.28 7.97 -19.51
CA SER A 75 -6.11 7.73 -20.39
C SER A 75 -6.20 8.42 -21.75
N SER A 76 -7.36 8.97 -22.13
CA SER A 76 -7.51 9.80 -23.33
C SER A 76 -7.27 11.29 -23.07
N GLY A 77 -6.95 11.66 -21.82
CA GLY A 77 -6.78 13.04 -21.40
C GLY A 77 -8.10 13.77 -21.13
N LYS A 78 -9.23 13.06 -21.08
CA LYS A 78 -10.53 13.67 -20.80
C LYS A 78 -10.77 13.74 -19.30
N THR A 79 -11.06 14.95 -18.83
CA THR A 79 -11.32 15.25 -17.42
C THR A 79 -12.82 15.26 -17.11
N ARG A 80 -13.22 14.65 -16.00
CA ARG A 80 -14.61 14.60 -15.50
C ARG A 80 -14.66 14.61 -13.98
N TRP A 81 -15.72 15.24 -13.45
CA TRP A 81 -16.06 15.13 -12.03
C TRP A 81 -16.73 13.78 -11.75
N MET A 82 -16.28 13.12 -10.69
CA MET A 82 -16.80 11.83 -10.24
C MET A 82 -17.24 11.92 -8.79
N MET A 83 -18.44 11.42 -8.50
CA MET A 83 -18.97 11.29 -7.14
C MET A 83 -18.34 10.08 -6.44
N TRP A 84 -17.90 10.26 -5.21
CA TRP A 84 -17.29 9.25 -4.35
C TRP A 84 -18.36 8.63 -3.44
N ASP A 85 -18.90 7.47 -3.84
CA ASP A 85 -19.78 6.68 -2.97
C ASP A 85 -18.92 5.77 -2.10
N LEU A 86 -18.83 6.08 -0.80
CA LEU A 86 -18.07 5.36 0.23
C LEU A 86 -18.24 3.83 0.18
N ARG A 87 -19.39 3.32 -0.26
CA ARG A 87 -19.64 1.87 -0.42
C ARG A 87 -18.87 1.24 -1.58
N THR A 88 -18.56 2.02 -2.62
CA THR A 88 -17.81 1.59 -3.81
C THR A 88 -16.37 2.13 -3.86
N SER A 89 -16.05 3.08 -2.98
CA SER A 89 -14.82 3.84 -2.92
C SER A 89 -13.53 3.03 -2.71
N PRO A 90 -13.47 2.04 -1.80
CA PRO A 90 -12.27 1.20 -1.65
C PRO A 90 -11.92 0.46 -2.95
N SER A 91 -12.92 -0.03 -3.70
CA SER A 91 -12.71 -0.70 -4.98
C SER A 91 -12.19 0.26 -6.06
N ARG A 92 -12.61 1.53 -6.04
CA ARG A 92 -12.11 2.56 -6.96
C ARG A 92 -10.68 2.96 -6.64
N LEU A 93 -10.35 3.20 -5.37
CA LEU A 93 -8.98 3.48 -4.95
C LEU A 93 -8.05 2.31 -5.30
N ARG A 94 -8.50 1.07 -5.11
CA ARG A 94 -7.78 -0.13 -5.57
C ARG A 94 -7.47 -0.06 -7.06
N GLY A 95 -8.42 0.34 -7.90
CA GLY A 95 -8.23 0.51 -9.34
C GLY A 95 -7.22 1.60 -9.73
N CYS A 96 -7.05 2.63 -8.90
CA CYS A 96 -6.03 3.67 -9.10
C CYS A 96 -4.63 3.18 -8.72
N LEU A 97 -4.52 2.28 -7.74
CA LEU A 97 -3.24 1.84 -7.18
C LEU A 97 -2.73 0.54 -7.82
N LYS A 98 -3.62 -0.35 -8.27
CA LYS A 98 -3.28 -1.70 -8.70
C LYS A 98 -3.97 -2.06 -10.01
N LYS A 99 -3.25 -2.71 -10.93
CA LYS A 99 -3.86 -3.29 -12.13
C LYS A 99 -4.60 -4.58 -11.77
N ASN A 100 -5.76 -4.81 -12.38
CA ASN A 100 -6.56 -6.03 -12.12
C ASN A 100 -5.80 -7.34 -12.37
N SER A 101 -4.79 -7.35 -13.24
CA SER A 101 -3.97 -8.53 -13.54
C SER A 101 -2.87 -8.82 -12.50
N GLU A 102 -2.60 -7.91 -11.55
CA GLU A 102 -1.51 -8.05 -10.58
C GLU A 102 -1.91 -8.96 -9.40
N ARG A 103 -1.98 -10.27 -9.60
CA ARG A 103 -2.40 -11.21 -8.54
C ARG A 103 -1.47 -11.31 -7.32
N SER A 104 -0.29 -10.70 -7.37
CA SER A 104 0.74 -10.78 -6.33
C SER A 104 0.73 -9.59 -5.35
N ILE A 105 -0.37 -8.84 -5.28
CA ILE A 105 -0.48 -7.62 -4.47
C ILE A 105 -1.85 -7.66 -3.82
N ASP A 106 -1.92 -7.96 -2.54
CA ASP A 106 -3.17 -7.99 -1.82
C ASP A 106 -3.37 -6.68 -1.07
N LEU A 107 -4.13 -5.81 -1.73
CA LEU A 107 -4.39 -4.45 -1.26
C LEU A 107 -5.66 -4.45 -0.42
N ASN A 108 -5.57 -4.09 0.85
CA ASN A 108 -6.70 -3.87 1.73
C ASN A 108 -6.83 -2.36 1.99
N ILE A 109 -8.06 -1.86 1.95
CA ILE A 109 -8.35 -0.42 2.07
C ILE A 109 -9.52 -0.26 3.02
N CYS A 110 -9.30 0.38 4.17
CA CYS A 110 -10.30 0.55 5.21
C CYS A 110 -10.12 1.91 5.92
N PRO A 111 -11.14 2.40 6.65
CA PRO A 111 -11.05 3.70 7.32
C PRO A 111 -10.20 3.65 8.61
N THR A 112 -10.11 2.49 9.26
CA THR A 112 -9.35 2.33 10.52
C THR A 112 -8.72 0.95 10.61
N LEU A 113 -7.63 0.84 11.37
CA LEU A 113 -6.99 -0.45 11.66
C LEU A 113 -7.96 -1.41 12.37
N GLU A 114 -8.75 -0.89 13.32
CA GLU A 114 -9.77 -1.67 14.03
C GLU A 114 -10.81 -2.29 13.08
N ALA A 115 -11.27 -1.53 12.07
CA ALA A 115 -12.19 -2.06 11.07
C ALA A 115 -11.56 -3.22 10.28
N PHE A 116 -10.28 -3.13 9.94
CA PHE A 116 -9.58 -4.23 9.28
C PHE A 116 -9.41 -5.44 10.20
N GLN A 117 -9.02 -5.21 11.45
CA GLN A 117 -8.81 -6.28 12.43
C GLN A 117 -10.09 -7.04 12.75
N ASN A 118 -11.24 -6.35 12.82
CA ASN A 118 -12.54 -6.99 13.01
C ASN A 118 -12.95 -7.89 11.83
N ASP A 119 -12.43 -7.63 10.63
CA ASP A 119 -12.67 -8.44 9.44
C ASP A 119 -11.70 -9.63 9.33
N LEU A 120 -10.62 -9.65 10.12
CA LEU A 120 -9.66 -10.76 10.13
C LEU A 120 -10.18 -11.93 10.97
N GLU A 121 -10.18 -13.12 10.38
CA GLU A 121 -10.50 -14.37 11.09
C GLU A 121 -9.39 -14.82 12.05
N TYR A 122 -8.22 -14.17 12.02
CA TYR A 122 -7.03 -14.56 12.77
C TYR A 122 -6.14 -13.36 13.11
N GLU A 123 -5.34 -13.49 14.16
CA GLU A 123 -4.36 -12.50 14.56
C GLU A 123 -3.13 -12.57 13.64
N MET A 124 -2.72 -11.40 13.15
CA MET A 124 -1.57 -11.25 12.26
C MET A 124 -0.29 -11.10 13.08
N ASP A 125 0.71 -11.90 12.74
CA ASP A 125 1.97 -12.04 13.49
C ASP A 125 2.98 -10.92 13.22
N ILE A 126 2.91 -10.27 12.06
CA ILE A 126 3.84 -9.21 11.68
C ILE A 126 3.12 -8.04 11.01
N TRP A 127 3.40 -6.84 11.52
CA TRP A 127 2.88 -5.57 11.03
C TRP A 127 3.99 -4.55 10.97
N LEU A 128 4.07 -3.83 9.85
CA LEU A 128 5.01 -2.72 9.71
C LEU A 128 4.29 -1.50 9.13
N SER A 129 4.15 -0.45 9.93
CA SER A 129 3.78 0.87 9.42
C SER A 129 4.94 1.44 8.63
N ILE A 130 4.77 1.55 7.32
CA ILE A 130 5.81 2.00 6.40
C ILE A 130 5.67 3.46 6.02
N TRP A 131 4.48 4.07 6.15
CA TRP A 131 4.26 5.43 5.67
C TRP A 131 3.12 6.13 6.41
N THR A 132 3.31 7.42 6.67
CA THR A 132 2.31 8.38 7.15
C THR A 132 2.54 9.73 6.45
N PRO A 133 1.56 10.66 6.43
CA PRO A 133 1.78 12.01 5.91
C PRO A 133 2.96 12.74 6.56
N GLU A 134 3.18 12.49 7.85
CA GLU A 134 4.26 13.07 8.67
C GLU A 134 5.61 12.37 8.51
N ASP A 135 5.60 11.09 8.14
CA ASP A 135 6.80 10.30 7.85
C ASP A 135 6.65 9.49 6.57
N ARG A 136 7.25 10.03 5.51
CA ARG A 136 7.18 9.50 4.15
C ARG A 136 8.38 8.61 3.78
N ASP A 137 9.39 8.43 4.64
CA ASP A 137 10.61 7.66 4.29
C ASP A 137 10.41 6.13 4.46
N TRP A 138 9.48 5.60 3.69
CA TRP A 138 9.10 4.19 3.71
C TRP A 138 10.22 3.26 3.25
N LYS A 139 11.15 3.75 2.41
CA LYS A 139 12.30 2.98 1.93
C LYS A 139 13.27 2.72 3.08
N SER A 140 13.63 3.74 3.86
CA SER A 140 14.49 3.54 5.02
C SER A 140 13.85 2.65 6.07
N ARG A 141 12.52 2.78 6.30
CA ARG A 141 11.77 1.89 7.21
C ARG A 141 11.86 0.42 6.80
N LEU A 142 11.65 0.12 5.52
CA LEU A 142 11.83 -1.25 5.01
C LEU A 142 13.27 -1.72 5.08
N PHE A 143 14.23 -0.84 4.82
CA PHE A 143 15.66 -1.17 4.91
C PHE A 143 16.02 -1.62 6.33
N SER A 144 15.62 -0.81 7.32
CA SER A 144 15.85 -1.09 8.74
C SER A 144 15.18 -2.40 9.16
N HIS A 145 13.95 -2.65 8.71
CA HIS A 145 13.24 -3.90 8.98
C HIS A 145 14.00 -5.13 8.45
N PHE A 146 14.38 -5.13 7.17
CA PHE A 146 15.12 -6.26 6.61
C PHE A 146 16.53 -6.41 7.18
N LEU A 147 17.13 -5.32 7.66
CA LEU A 147 18.41 -5.39 8.35
C LEU A 147 18.26 -6.07 9.71
N SER A 148 17.22 -5.75 10.48
CA SER A 148 16.99 -6.34 11.81
C SER A 148 16.65 -7.84 11.78
N LEU A 149 16.17 -8.37 10.66
CA LEU A 149 15.92 -9.82 10.53
C LEU A 149 17.20 -10.65 10.37
N ARG A 150 18.33 -9.99 10.12
CA ARG A 150 19.63 -10.64 9.85
C ARG A 150 20.61 -10.58 11.03
N GLU A 151 20.23 -9.88 12.08
CA GLU A 151 20.96 -9.77 13.34
C GLU A 151 20.49 -10.86 14.32
#